data_AF-A0A8B6BFG3-F1
#
_entry.id   AF-A0A8B6BFG3-F1
#
_cell.length_a   1.000
_cell.length_b   1.000
_cell.length_c   1.000
_cell.angle_alpha   90.00
_cell.angle_beta   90.00
_cell.angle_gamma   90.00
#
_symmetry.space_group_name_H-M   'P 1'
#
loop_
_entity.id
_entity.type
_entity.pdbx_description
1 polymer ?
#
loop_
_entity_poly.entity_id
_entity_poly.type
_entity_poly.pdbx_seq_one_letter_code
_entity_poly.pdbx_strand_id
1 'polypeptide(L)'
;MGMAVLVVPVVERFGERQVLIVSGILQFISCFTSAFLTSFPLLLLCMGIILGFGAVLSLVSCMMATDKYFDKKKTTALTLISLGASFSMIIFSPVTKLLLENYGFHGTMMIFSALMLNTVVCGAVVFPLNTKESKTGVETSHKTQIDILFVKRPSFIMYMITNVLFVAGYYVAIGFLPETGISVGIDMDDISLVFSISGVLQIIGRLTFGFLSYKLPSHITKLWIIFLFAVGLTLLIVPFSTKLYHFIMFGLLNGFFQGGSLIGFNLCLKNLLELKYYGRGLSLALSMQGVGGLIGTPIAAFLQKASGNGDIVYLFAFSIFILSGIILLPFSKPRKETRTDIEIAVSQNNFKVYTRRVEQSKNNEIVYERDMNLFEFNI
;
A
#
# COMPACT_ATOMS: atom_id res chain seq x y z
N MET A 1 2.47 -0.52 -10.90
CA MET A 1 2.79 -1.30 -9.68
C MET A 1 3.65 -2.55 -9.94
N GLY A 2 3.41 -3.32 -11.02
CA GLY A 2 4.09 -4.61 -11.29
C GLY A 2 5.61 -4.63 -11.39
N MET A 3 6.27 -3.50 -11.62
CA MET A 3 7.73 -3.40 -11.79
C MET A 3 8.49 -3.01 -10.51
N ALA A 4 7.83 -2.92 -9.36
CA ALA A 4 8.43 -2.43 -8.12
C ALA A 4 9.68 -3.21 -7.66
N VAL A 5 9.75 -4.52 -7.90
CA VAL A 5 10.95 -5.34 -7.56
C VAL A 5 12.20 -4.86 -8.28
N LEU A 6 12.06 -4.39 -9.53
CA LEU A 6 13.19 -3.91 -10.33
C LEU A 6 13.68 -2.53 -9.89
N VAL A 7 12.84 -1.77 -9.18
CA VAL A 7 13.14 -0.39 -8.80
C VAL A 7 14.11 -0.32 -7.62
N VAL A 8 14.01 -1.23 -6.65
CA VAL A 8 14.86 -1.18 -5.44
C VAL A 8 16.36 -1.22 -5.79
N PRO A 9 16.87 -2.14 -6.62
CA PRO A 9 18.28 -2.13 -7.04
C PRO A 9 18.69 -0.87 -7.82
N VAL A 10 17.76 -0.30 -8.60
CA VAL A 10 18.01 0.94 -9.35
C VAL A 10 18.19 2.12 -8.40
N VAL A 11 17.34 2.24 -7.38
CA VAL A 11 17.46 3.28 -6.34
C VAL A 11 18.73 3.10 -5.53
N GLU A 12 19.10 1.87 -5.17
CA GLU A 12 20.35 1.59 -4.44
C GLU A 12 21.59 1.98 -5.26
N ARG A 13 21.55 1.84 -6.59
CA ARG A 13 22.69 2.13 -7.48
C ARG A 13 22.82 3.61 -7.84
N PHE A 14 21.71 4.27 -8.18
CA PHE A 14 21.72 5.66 -8.70
C PHE A 14 21.35 6.71 -7.64
N GLY A 15 20.86 6.27 -6.48
CA GLY A 15 20.41 7.15 -5.39
C GLY A 15 18.97 7.66 -5.57
N GLU A 16 18.33 8.00 -4.45
CA GLU A 16 16.91 8.35 -4.40
C GLU A 16 16.60 9.63 -5.18
N ARG A 17 17.47 10.64 -5.08
CA ARG A 17 17.29 11.95 -5.72
C ARG A 17 17.22 11.85 -7.25
N GLN A 18 18.18 11.14 -7.86
CA GLN A 18 18.26 11.01 -9.31
C GLN A 18 17.08 10.21 -9.85
N VAL A 19 16.74 9.09 -9.19
CA VAL A 19 15.61 8.25 -9.62
C VAL A 19 14.28 8.99 -9.50
N LEU A 20 14.08 9.80 -8.46
CA LEU A 20 12.88 10.61 -8.31
C LEU A 20 12.75 11.70 -9.39
N ILE A 21 13.86 12.37 -9.76
CA ILE A 21 13.88 13.32 -10.89
C ILE A 21 13.53 12.63 -12.21
N VAL A 22 14.16 11.49 -12.50
CA VAL A 22 13.88 10.70 -13.72
C VAL A 22 12.42 10.26 -13.76
N SER A 23 11.86 9.85 -12.61
CA SER A 23 10.45 9.47 -12.53
C SER A 23 9.50 10.60 -12.88
N GLY A 24 9.79 11.84 -12.47
CA GLY A 24 8.96 13.01 -12.79
C GLY A 24 9.00 13.36 -14.27
N ILE A 25 10.19 13.31 -14.88
CA ILE A 25 10.36 13.52 -16.33
C ILE A 25 9.60 12.46 -17.13
N LEU A 26 9.70 11.19 -16.70
CA LEU A 26 9.02 10.08 -17.37
C LEU A 26 7.49 10.19 -17.29
N GLN A 27 6.95 10.60 -16.13
CA GLN A 27 5.52 10.88 -15.96
C GLN A 27 5.07 12.08 -16.82
N PHE A 28 5.87 13.15 -16.88
CA PHE A 28 5.61 14.29 -17.75
C PHE A 28 5.53 13.88 -19.22
N ILE A 29 6.55 13.19 -19.73
CA ILE A 29 6.60 12.74 -21.14
C ILE A 29 5.39 11.85 -21.45
N SER A 30 5.02 10.97 -20.53
CA SER A 30 3.85 10.10 -20.70
C SER A 30 2.55 10.88 -20.85
N CYS A 31 2.26 11.78 -19.90
CA CYS A 31 1.04 12.59 -19.94
C CYS A 31 1.02 13.56 -21.12
N PHE A 32 2.15 14.19 -21.42
CA PHE A 32 2.28 15.12 -22.53
C PHE A 32 2.08 14.43 -23.88
N THR A 33 2.74 13.29 -24.10
CA THR A 33 2.57 12.51 -25.35
C THR A 33 1.13 12.04 -25.50
N SER A 34 0.49 11.60 -24.41
CA SER A 34 -0.90 11.14 -24.45
C SER A 34 -1.92 12.20 -24.83
N ALA A 35 -1.60 13.49 -24.65
CA ALA A 35 -2.46 14.57 -25.10
C ALA A 35 -2.59 14.65 -26.63
N PHE A 36 -1.66 14.05 -27.38
CA PHE A 36 -1.65 14.04 -28.85
C PHE A 36 -2.02 12.67 -29.43
N LEU A 37 -2.20 11.65 -28.60
CA LEU A 37 -2.50 10.29 -29.05
C LEU A 37 -4.00 10.10 -29.26
N THR A 38 -4.38 9.73 -30.48
CA THR A 38 -5.76 9.35 -30.84
C THR A 38 -5.97 7.83 -30.88
N SER A 39 -4.89 7.05 -30.85
CA SER A 39 -4.91 5.60 -30.94
C SER A 39 -4.95 4.95 -29.55
N PHE A 40 -5.95 4.10 -29.32
CA PHE A 40 -6.19 3.44 -28.02
C PHE A 40 -5.02 2.55 -27.55
N PRO A 41 -4.41 1.69 -28.39
CA PRO A 41 -3.23 0.91 -27.97
C PRO A 41 -2.03 1.77 -27.55
N LEU A 42 -1.81 2.90 -28.23
CA LEU A 42 -0.75 3.84 -27.90
C LEU A 42 -1.03 4.56 -26.57
N LEU A 43 -2.30 4.91 -26.30
CA LEU A 43 -2.73 5.44 -25.00
C LEU A 43 -2.49 4.43 -23.88
N LEU A 44 -2.80 3.16 -24.09
CA LEU A 44 -2.51 2.10 -23.10
C LEU A 44 -1.00 1.94 -22.85
N LEU A 45 -0.17 2.05 -23.89
CA LEU A 45 1.28 1.99 -23.75
C LEU A 45 1.81 3.18 -22.92
N CYS A 46 1.40 4.40 -23.26
CA CYS A 46 1.85 5.59 -22.53
C CYS A 46 1.28 5.61 -21.10
N MET A 47 -0.05 5.69 -20.94
CA MET A 47 -0.70 5.82 -19.64
C MET A 47 -0.61 4.57 -18.77
N GLY A 48 -0.54 3.38 -19.36
CA GLY A 48 -0.41 2.14 -18.61
C GLY A 48 1.03 1.84 -18.22
N ILE A 49 1.92 1.72 -19.21
CA ILE A 49 3.28 1.24 -18.99
C ILE A 49 4.21 2.38 -18.57
N ILE A 50 4.29 3.46 -19.36
CA ILE A 50 5.26 4.54 -19.12
C ILE A 50 4.87 5.30 -17.85
N LEU A 51 3.65 5.84 -17.77
CA LEU A 51 3.17 6.53 -16.56
C LEU A 51 3.22 5.60 -15.34
N GLY A 52 2.79 4.34 -15.49
CA GLY A 52 2.81 3.35 -14.42
C GLY A 52 4.21 3.01 -13.92
N PHE A 53 5.22 2.97 -14.79
CA PHE A 53 6.62 2.79 -14.40
C PHE A 53 7.14 4.01 -13.63
N GLY A 54 6.88 5.21 -14.15
CA GLY A 54 7.25 6.47 -13.50
C GLY A 54 6.63 6.62 -12.11
N ALA A 55 5.35 6.28 -11.96
CA ALA A 55 4.64 6.31 -10.68
C ALA A 55 5.20 5.31 -9.65
N VAL A 56 5.71 4.15 -10.09
CA VAL A 56 6.35 3.19 -9.18
C VAL A 56 7.75 3.65 -8.77
N LEU A 57 8.52 4.23 -9.71
CA LEU A 57 9.82 4.83 -9.40
C LEU A 57 9.68 5.92 -8.34
N SER A 58 8.70 6.80 -8.48
CA SER A 58 8.46 7.89 -7.52
C SER A 58 8.05 7.35 -6.15
N LEU A 59 7.10 6.40 -6.10
CA LEU A 59 6.63 5.79 -4.86
C LEU A 59 7.76 5.11 -4.07
N VAL A 60 8.54 4.23 -4.73
CA VAL A 60 9.61 3.46 -4.08
C VAL A 60 10.74 4.38 -3.62
N SER A 61 11.13 5.37 -4.45
CA SER A 61 12.19 6.33 -4.09
C SER A 61 11.81 7.17 -2.87
N CYS A 62 10.56 7.66 -2.80
CA CYS A 62 10.07 8.41 -1.64
C CYS A 62 10.04 7.56 -0.35
N MET A 63 9.62 6.29 -0.46
CA MET A 63 9.61 5.37 0.69
C MET A 63 11.03 5.08 1.19
N MET A 64 11.98 4.81 0.29
CA MET A 64 13.38 4.54 0.63
C MET A 64 14.10 5.77 1.21
N ALA A 65 13.86 6.96 0.64
CA ALA A 65 14.40 8.20 1.18
C ALA A 65 13.93 8.41 2.63
N THR A 66 12.63 8.26 2.87
CA THR A 66 12.04 8.45 4.20
C THR A 66 12.57 7.45 5.23
N ASP A 67 12.80 6.21 4.80
CA ASP A 67 13.43 5.19 5.64
C ASP A 67 14.82 5.63 6.10
N LYS A 68 15.65 6.16 5.19
CA LYS A 68 17.00 6.66 5.50
C LYS A 68 17.00 7.90 6.40
N TYR A 69 15.97 8.74 6.31
CA TYR A 69 15.89 10.00 7.06
C TYR A 69 15.42 9.84 8.50
N PHE A 70 14.54 8.88 8.78
CA PHE A 70 13.86 8.76 10.06
C PHE A 70 14.08 7.39 10.70
N ASP A 71 14.97 7.33 11.71
CA ASP A 71 15.14 6.11 12.50
C ASP A 71 13.99 5.93 13.53
N LYS A 72 13.79 6.93 14.40
CA LYS A 72 12.86 6.83 15.55
C LYS A 72 11.38 7.04 15.17
N LYS A 73 11.10 7.87 14.16
CA LYS A 73 9.73 8.25 13.74
C LYS A 73 9.34 7.70 12.36
N LYS A 74 10.00 6.63 11.90
CA LYS A 74 9.79 6.00 10.59
C LYS A 74 8.32 5.73 10.28
N THR A 75 7.61 5.07 11.20
CA THR A 75 6.21 4.69 11.00
C THR A 75 5.32 5.93 10.80
N THR A 76 5.55 7.00 11.57
CA THR A 76 4.80 8.26 11.45
C THR A 76 5.08 8.98 10.13
N ALA A 77 6.33 8.95 9.65
CA ALA A 77 6.68 9.54 8.36
C ALA A 77 6.08 8.75 7.18
N LEU A 78 6.12 7.42 7.22
CA LEU A 78 5.51 6.56 6.20
C LEU A 78 3.98 6.67 6.17
N THR A 79 3.33 6.83 7.32
CA THR A 79 1.88 7.10 7.34
C THR A 79 1.56 8.47 6.75
N LEU A 80 2.36 9.50 7.03
CA LEU A 80 2.18 10.84 6.43
C LEU A 80 2.29 10.81 4.90
N ILE A 81 3.28 10.10 4.34
CA ILE A 81 3.41 9.92 2.89
C ILE A 81 2.18 9.22 2.32
N SER A 82 1.72 8.19 3.03
CA SER A 82 0.54 7.45 2.60
C SER A 82 -0.67 8.37 2.51
N LEU A 83 -0.90 9.28 3.48
CA LEU A 83 -2.01 10.25 3.46
C LEU A 83 -2.07 11.09 2.17
N GLY A 84 -0.94 11.31 1.49
CA GLY A 84 -0.90 11.98 0.19
C GLY A 84 -1.84 11.36 -0.85
N ALA A 85 -1.97 10.02 -0.85
CA ALA A 85 -2.89 9.31 -1.76
C ALA A 85 -4.38 9.61 -1.46
N SER A 86 -4.72 9.94 -0.21
CA SER A 86 -6.08 10.35 0.15
C SER A 86 -6.34 11.79 -0.27
N PHE A 87 -5.38 12.70 -0.06
CA PHE A 87 -5.48 14.08 -0.56
C PHE A 87 -5.60 14.13 -2.07
N SER A 88 -4.88 13.28 -2.80
CA SER A 88 -5.03 13.22 -4.25
C SER A 88 -6.44 12.83 -4.66
N MET A 89 -7.09 11.89 -3.96
CA MET A 89 -8.47 11.52 -4.26
C MET A 89 -9.46 12.66 -3.99
N ILE A 90 -9.28 13.39 -2.88
CA ILE A 90 -10.13 14.54 -2.49
C ILE A 90 -10.05 15.66 -3.54
N ILE A 91 -8.84 15.96 -4.00
CA ILE A 91 -8.59 17.12 -4.88
C ILE A 91 -8.76 16.74 -6.35
N PHE A 92 -8.14 15.65 -6.80
CA PHE A 92 -8.11 15.32 -8.22
C PHE A 92 -9.47 14.85 -8.74
N SER A 93 -10.35 14.28 -7.93
CA SER A 93 -11.67 13.85 -8.42
C SER A 93 -12.48 15.04 -8.99
N PRO A 94 -12.77 16.12 -8.25
CA PRO A 94 -13.49 17.28 -8.80
C PRO A 94 -12.67 18.04 -9.83
N VAL A 95 -11.34 18.15 -9.65
CA VAL A 95 -10.48 18.85 -10.63
C VAL A 95 -10.47 18.13 -11.97
N THR A 96 -10.41 16.79 -12.00
CA THR A 96 -10.43 16.02 -13.26
C THR A 96 -11.74 16.25 -14.01
N LYS A 97 -12.88 16.24 -13.32
CA LYS A 97 -14.17 16.54 -13.94
C LYS A 97 -14.19 17.94 -14.53
N LEU A 98 -13.83 18.96 -13.75
CA LEU A 98 -13.85 20.35 -14.20
C LEU A 98 -12.93 20.59 -15.41
N LEU A 99 -11.77 19.92 -15.44
CA LEU A 99 -10.86 20.00 -16.58
C LEU A 99 -11.42 19.29 -17.82
N LEU A 100 -12.05 18.12 -17.64
CA LEU A 100 -12.67 17.39 -18.74
C LEU A 100 -13.84 18.16 -19.35
N GLU A 101 -14.64 18.85 -18.55
CA GLU A 101 -15.79 19.64 -19.02
C GLU A 101 -15.36 20.90 -19.78
N ASN A 102 -14.32 21.60 -19.33
CA ASN A 102 -13.89 22.87 -19.93
C ASN A 102 -12.85 22.72 -21.04
N TYR A 103 -11.95 21.75 -20.93
CA TYR A 103 -10.78 21.60 -21.82
C TYR A 103 -10.75 20.27 -22.57
N GLY A 104 -11.71 19.37 -22.33
CA GLY A 104 -11.73 18.04 -22.90
C GLY A 104 -10.57 17.15 -22.44
N PHE A 105 -10.47 15.96 -23.03
CA PHE A 105 -9.44 14.97 -22.68
C PHE A 105 -8.01 15.48 -22.94
N HIS A 106 -7.78 16.09 -24.12
CA HIS A 106 -6.44 16.49 -24.55
C HIS A 106 -5.88 17.62 -23.68
N GLY A 107 -6.71 18.65 -23.40
CA GLY A 107 -6.31 19.76 -22.53
C GLY A 107 -6.10 19.31 -21.08
N THR A 108 -6.95 18.39 -20.58
CA THR A 108 -6.76 17.80 -19.24
C THR A 108 -5.42 17.10 -19.11
N MET A 109 -5.02 16.31 -20.11
CA MET A 109 -3.73 15.60 -20.10
C MET A 109 -2.52 16.55 -20.15
N MET A 110 -2.63 17.67 -20.88
CA MET A 110 -1.58 18.70 -20.88
C MET A 110 -1.41 19.34 -19.50
N ILE A 111 -2.51 19.71 -18.83
CA ILE A 111 -2.47 20.31 -17.49
C ILE A 111 -1.91 19.30 -16.47
N PHE A 112 -2.32 18.04 -16.55
CA PHE A 112 -1.76 16.98 -15.71
C PHE A 112 -0.29 16.73 -15.97
N SER A 113 0.20 16.83 -17.21
CA SER A 113 1.63 16.74 -17.48
C SER A 113 2.42 17.82 -16.73
N ALA A 114 1.95 19.07 -16.75
CA ALA A 114 2.57 20.17 -16.01
C ALA A 114 2.56 19.93 -14.50
N LEU A 115 1.48 19.39 -13.95
CA LEU A 115 1.42 18.98 -12.54
C LEU A 115 2.44 17.88 -12.22
N MET A 116 2.58 16.85 -13.07
CA MET A 116 3.54 15.78 -12.87
C MET A 116 4.99 16.27 -12.87
N LEU A 117 5.31 17.34 -13.61
CA LEU A 117 6.64 17.94 -13.63
C LEU A 117 7.05 18.50 -12.26
N ASN A 118 6.10 18.88 -11.39
CA ASN A 118 6.41 19.29 -10.01
C ASN A 118 7.07 18.16 -9.19
N THR A 119 6.88 16.89 -9.58
CA THR A 119 7.60 15.75 -8.98
C THR A 119 9.12 15.90 -9.15
N VAL A 120 9.58 16.53 -10.23
CA VAL A 120 11.00 16.83 -10.46
C VAL A 120 11.52 17.82 -9.42
N VAL A 121 10.75 18.85 -9.12
CA VAL A 121 11.08 19.86 -8.10
C VAL A 121 11.13 19.20 -6.72
N CYS A 122 10.13 18.38 -6.39
CA CYS A 122 10.13 17.59 -5.15
C CYS A 122 11.37 16.69 -5.07
N GLY A 123 11.76 16.04 -6.18
CA GLY A 123 12.97 15.24 -6.26
C GLY A 123 14.25 16.03 -6.04
N ALA A 124 14.34 17.25 -6.59
CA ALA A 124 15.50 18.11 -6.41
C ALA A 124 15.73 18.53 -4.96
N VAL A 125 14.64 18.65 -4.18
CA VAL A 125 14.67 18.99 -2.74
C VAL A 125 15.09 17.81 -1.86
N VAL A 126 15.00 16.56 -2.35
CA VAL A 126 15.47 15.40 -1.60
C VAL A 126 16.99 15.46 -1.47
N PHE A 127 17.46 15.75 -0.26
CA PHE A 127 18.87 15.76 0.05
C PHE A 127 19.40 14.31 0.08
N PRO A 128 20.49 13.98 -0.63
CA PRO A 128 21.10 12.66 -0.51
C PRO A 128 21.89 12.61 0.81
N LEU A 129 21.47 11.76 1.74
CA LEU A 129 22.29 11.47 2.92
C LEU A 129 23.47 10.61 2.47
N ASN A 130 24.67 11.21 2.41
CA ASN A 130 25.92 10.48 2.29
C ASN A 130 26.22 9.79 3.62
N THR A 131 25.49 8.72 3.94
CA THR A 131 25.95 7.80 4.96
C THR A 131 27.21 7.15 4.43
N LYS A 132 28.38 7.59 4.93
CA LYS A 132 29.63 6.84 4.80
C LYS A 132 29.31 5.39 5.11
N GLU A 133 29.61 4.53 4.16
CA GLU A 133 29.27 3.12 4.19
C GLU A 133 29.52 2.53 5.58
N SER A 134 28.45 2.13 6.29
CA SER A 134 28.55 0.84 6.97
C SER A 134 28.57 -0.19 5.86
N LYS A 135 29.77 -0.44 5.34
CA LYS A 135 30.14 -1.72 4.74
C LYS A 135 30.00 -2.82 5.81
N THR A 136 28.76 -3.08 6.21
CA THR A 136 28.33 -4.48 6.34
C THR A 136 27.90 -4.90 4.94
N GLY A 137 28.92 -4.97 4.08
CA GLY A 137 28.83 -5.61 2.79
C GLY A 137 28.33 -7.02 3.01
N VAL A 138 27.04 -7.23 2.78
CA VAL A 138 26.60 -8.51 2.31
C VAL A 138 27.05 -8.55 0.85
N GLU A 139 28.25 -9.09 0.66
CA GLU A 139 28.87 -9.38 -0.64
C GLU A 139 27.83 -9.87 -1.66
N THR A 140 27.79 -9.15 -2.77
CA THR A 140 26.81 -9.22 -3.85
C THR A 140 27.06 -10.34 -4.86
N SER A 141 27.88 -11.36 -4.58
CA SER A 141 28.20 -12.38 -5.59
C SER A 141 27.83 -13.84 -5.25
N HIS A 142 27.43 -14.17 -4.02
CA HIS A 142 27.06 -15.57 -3.66
C HIS A 142 25.79 -15.73 -2.80
N LYS A 143 25.03 -14.67 -2.47
CA LYS A 143 23.91 -14.73 -1.50
C LYS A 143 22.48 -14.80 -2.08
N THR A 144 22.32 -14.91 -3.39
CA THR A 144 20.99 -14.87 -4.04
C THR A 144 20.12 -16.11 -3.73
N GLN A 145 20.70 -17.26 -3.36
CA GLN A 145 19.93 -18.48 -3.11
C GLN A 145 19.38 -18.62 -1.68
N ILE A 146 20.03 -18.05 -0.66
CA ILE A 146 19.59 -18.16 0.75
C ILE A 146 18.57 -17.05 1.11
N ASP A 147 18.64 -15.89 0.44
CA ASP A 147 17.81 -14.72 0.74
C ASP A 147 16.36 -14.78 0.20
N ILE A 148 16.00 -15.73 -0.66
CA ILE A 148 14.64 -15.86 -1.24
C ILE A 148 13.78 -16.88 -0.46
N LEU A 149 14.35 -17.56 0.54
CA LEU A 149 13.66 -18.61 1.28
C LEU A 149 12.38 -18.11 2.00
N PHE A 150 12.32 -16.83 2.36
CA PHE A 150 11.12 -16.25 2.98
C PHE A 150 9.91 -16.23 2.04
N VAL A 151 10.13 -16.15 0.73
CA VAL A 151 9.05 -16.14 -0.29
C VAL A 151 8.31 -17.47 -0.32
N LYS A 152 8.99 -18.57 0.03
CA LYS A 152 8.41 -19.91 0.10
C LYS A 152 7.62 -20.17 1.39
N ARG A 153 7.65 -19.25 2.37
CA ARG A 153 6.89 -19.42 3.62
C ARG A 153 5.38 -19.38 3.29
N PRO A 154 4.58 -20.37 3.73
CA PRO A 154 3.13 -20.40 3.44
C PRO A 154 2.41 -19.10 3.84
N SER A 155 2.78 -18.52 4.98
CA SER A 155 2.25 -17.24 5.46
C SER A 155 2.48 -16.08 4.49
N PHE A 156 3.63 -16.06 3.81
CA PHE A 156 3.97 -15.05 2.82
C PHE A 156 3.26 -15.24 1.50
N ILE A 157 3.10 -16.48 1.07
CA ILE A 157 2.32 -16.82 -0.12
C ILE A 157 0.85 -16.43 0.09
N MET A 158 0.25 -16.79 1.24
CA MET A 158 -1.12 -16.40 1.59
C MET A 158 -1.29 -14.88 1.60
N TYR A 159 -0.37 -14.17 2.26
CA TYR A 159 -0.35 -12.71 2.26
C TYR A 159 -0.28 -12.11 0.84
N MET A 160 0.56 -12.68 -0.04
CA MET A 160 0.69 -12.22 -1.43
C MET A 160 -0.60 -12.44 -2.22
N ILE A 161 -1.23 -13.60 -2.09
CA ILE A 161 -2.51 -13.90 -2.75
C ILE A 161 -3.59 -12.94 -2.25
N THR A 162 -3.72 -12.74 -0.93
CA THR A 162 -4.64 -11.76 -0.35
C THR A 162 -4.41 -10.36 -0.90
N ASN A 163 -3.16 -9.95 -1.06
CA ASN A 163 -2.81 -8.64 -1.60
C ASN A 163 -3.18 -8.46 -3.09
N VAL A 164 -2.99 -9.49 -3.92
CA VAL A 164 -3.46 -9.50 -5.33
C VAL A 164 -4.98 -9.34 -5.38
N LEU A 165 -5.70 -10.13 -4.59
CA LEU A 165 -7.17 -10.11 -4.53
C LEU A 165 -7.70 -8.77 -4.00
N PHE A 166 -7.10 -8.25 -2.92
CA PHE A 166 -7.43 -6.94 -2.37
C PHE A 166 -7.38 -5.84 -3.42
N VAL A 167 -6.29 -5.79 -4.19
CA VAL A 167 -6.10 -4.76 -5.22
C VAL A 167 -7.00 -4.97 -6.43
N ALA A 168 -7.25 -6.22 -6.83
CA ALA A 168 -8.22 -6.53 -7.86
C ALA A 168 -9.62 -6.00 -7.49
N GLY A 169 -10.12 -6.32 -6.29
CA GLY A 169 -11.41 -5.83 -5.81
C GLY A 169 -11.46 -4.31 -5.64
N TYR A 170 -10.37 -3.70 -5.16
CA TYR A 170 -10.24 -2.24 -5.00
C TYR A 170 -10.45 -1.49 -6.33
N TYR A 171 -9.73 -1.89 -7.39
CA TYR A 171 -9.81 -1.21 -8.67
C TYR A 171 -11.15 -1.45 -9.38
N VAL A 172 -11.75 -2.63 -9.20
CA VAL A 172 -13.09 -2.90 -9.71
C VAL A 172 -14.12 -1.98 -9.05
N ALA A 173 -14.09 -1.85 -7.72
CA ALA A 173 -15.03 -1.00 -6.98
C ALA A 173 -14.98 0.46 -7.42
N ILE A 174 -13.78 1.03 -7.56
CA ILE A 174 -13.60 2.44 -7.90
C ILE A 174 -13.80 2.70 -9.39
N GLY A 175 -13.35 1.79 -10.25
CA GLY A 175 -13.35 1.97 -11.70
C GLY A 175 -14.74 2.00 -12.33
N PHE A 176 -15.69 1.19 -11.81
CA PHE A 176 -17.04 1.08 -12.35
C PHE A 176 -18.06 2.01 -11.68
N LEU A 177 -17.69 2.65 -10.56
CA LEU A 177 -18.59 3.54 -9.81
C LEU A 177 -19.20 4.67 -10.66
N PRO A 178 -18.43 5.38 -11.51
CA PRO A 178 -19.00 6.44 -12.34
C PRO A 178 -20.03 5.93 -13.34
N GLU A 179 -19.73 4.84 -14.03
CA GLU A 179 -20.62 4.21 -15.00
C GLU A 179 -21.94 3.77 -14.34
N THR A 180 -21.84 3.14 -13.15
CA THR A 180 -23.02 2.72 -12.39
C THR A 180 -23.84 3.91 -11.92
N GLY A 181 -23.21 4.96 -11.39
CA GLY A 181 -23.92 6.16 -10.93
C GLY A 181 -24.72 6.83 -12.06
N ILE A 182 -24.10 7.01 -13.23
CA ILE A 182 -24.75 7.59 -14.41
C ILE A 182 -25.90 6.72 -14.90
N SER A 183 -25.74 5.38 -14.89
CA SER A 183 -26.80 4.46 -15.34
C SER A 183 -28.08 4.55 -14.50
N VAL A 184 -27.96 4.99 -13.24
CA VAL A 184 -29.07 5.20 -12.30
C VAL A 184 -29.59 6.65 -12.36
N GLY A 185 -28.95 7.52 -13.15
CA GLY A 185 -29.33 8.93 -13.30
C GLY A 185 -28.70 9.87 -12.27
N ILE A 186 -27.54 9.52 -11.71
CA ILE A 186 -26.77 10.39 -10.82
C ILE A 186 -25.77 11.20 -11.64
N ASP A 187 -25.71 12.49 -11.38
CA ASP A 187 -24.81 13.41 -12.07
C ASP A 187 -23.33 13.16 -11.71
N MET A 188 -22.44 13.51 -12.64
CA MET A 188 -20.99 13.39 -12.42
C MET A 188 -20.47 14.28 -11.29
N ASP A 189 -21.16 15.39 -10.98
CA ASP A 189 -20.87 16.24 -9.81
C ASP A 189 -20.97 15.45 -8.51
N ASP A 190 -22.09 14.76 -8.36
CA ASP A 190 -22.42 13.96 -7.18
C ASP A 190 -21.48 12.76 -7.03
N ILE A 191 -21.13 12.10 -8.14
CA ILE A 191 -20.15 10.99 -8.13
C ILE A 191 -18.76 11.50 -7.71
N SER A 192 -18.36 12.68 -8.20
CA SER A 192 -17.09 13.32 -7.82
C SER A 192 -17.08 13.71 -6.33
N LEU A 193 -18.23 14.15 -5.81
CA LEU A 193 -18.43 14.40 -4.38
C LEU A 193 -18.29 13.10 -3.56
N VAL A 194 -18.84 11.98 -4.03
CA VAL A 194 -18.69 10.67 -3.37
C VAL A 194 -17.23 10.22 -3.28
N PHE A 195 -16.44 10.41 -4.34
CA PHE A 195 -14.99 10.14 -4.28
C PHE A 195 -14.26 11.06 -3.30
N SER A 196 -14.65 12.34 -3.24
CA SER A 196 -14.08 13.31 -2.30
C SER A 196 -14.38 12.92 -0.85
N ILE A 197 -15.63 12.55 -0.55
CA ILE A 197 -16.04 12.00 0.76
C ILE A 197 -15.21 10.75 1.07
N SER A 198 -15.11 9.81 0.12
CA SER A 198 -14.33 8.58 0.29
C SER A 198 -12.86 8.88 0.62
N GLY A 199 -12.27 9.90 -0.01
CA GLY A 199 -10.91 10.35 0.28
C GLY A 199 -10.74 10.87 1.70
N VAL A 200 -11.69 11.67 2.22
CA VAL A 200 -11.68 12.12 3.63
C VAL A 200 -11.80 10.93 4.58
N LEU A 201 -12.73 10.02 4.30
CA LEU A 201 -12.98 8.86 5.15
C LEU A 201 -11.80 7.87 5.11
N GLN A 202 -11.05 7.81 4.02
CA GLN A 202 -9.80 7.05 3.98
C GLN A 202 -8.77 7.59 4.96
N ILE A 203 -8.65 8.92 5.13
CA ILE A 203 -7.74 9.51 6.13
C ILE A 203 -8.16 9.05 7.53
N ILE A 204 -9.45 9.15 7.84
CA ILE A 204 -9.99 8.75 9.14
C ILE A 204 -9.76 7.25 9.39
N GLY A 205 -10.12 6.41 8.42
CA GLY A 205 -9.94 4.95 8.50
C GLY A 205 -8.48 4.53 8.69
N ARG A 206 -7.55 5.24 8.03
CA ARG A 206 -6.11 5.06 8.21
C ARG A 206 -5.66 5.37 9.64
N LEU A 207 -6.06 6.51 10.18
CA LEU A 207 -5.73 6.91 11.55
C LEU A 207 -6.33 5.92 12.56
N THR A 208 -7.58 5.52 12.38
CA THR A 208 -8.25 4.55 13.25
C THR A 208 -7.56 3.18 13.21
N PHE A 209 -7.22 2.66 12.03
CA PHE A 209 -6.51 1.39 11.92
C PHE A 209 -5.11 1.47 12.54
N GLY A 210 -4.39 2.58 12.30
CA GLY A 210 -3.08 2.82 12.90
C GLY A 210 -3.15 2.84 14.43
N PHE A 211 -4.13 3.53 15.01
CA PHE A 211 -4.35 3.56 16.46
C PHE A 211 -4.73 2.18 17.02
N LEU A 212 -5.62 1.46 16.33
CA LEU A 212 -6.04 0.13 16.75
C LEU A 212 -4.89 -0.89 16.67
N SER A 213 -4.00 -0.75 15.69
CA SER A 213 -2.79 -1.56 15.57
C SER A 213 -1.79 -1.32 16.70
N TYR A 214 -1.75 -0.12 17.26
CA TYR A 214 -0.94 0.20 18.43
C TYR A 214 -1.52 -0.42 19.71
N LYS A 215 -2.84 -0.40 19.88
CA LYS A 215 -3.52 -1.01 21.04
C LYS A 215 -3.53 -2.54 20.99
N LEU A 216 -3.56 -3.14 19.80
CA LEU A 216 -3.72 -4.57 19.59
C LEU A 216 -2.62 -5.14 18.66
N PRO A 217 -1.33 -5.04 19.03
CA PRO A 217 -0.21 -5.41 18.17
C PRO A 217 -0.21 -6.90 17.78
N SER A 218 -0.65 -7.77 18.69
CA SER A 218 -0.76 -9.22 18.48
C SER A 218 -1.93 -9.63 17.57
N HIS A 219 -2.82 -8.70 17.20
CA HIS A 219 -4.04 -8.97 16.44
C HIS A 219 -4.14 -8.19 15.12
N ILE A 220 -3.06 -7.55 14.67
CA ILE A 220 -3.02 -6.77 13.42
C ILE A 220 -3.56 -7.56 12.22
N THR A 221 -3.19 -8.83 12.07
CA THR A 221 -3.68 -9.68 10.98
C THR A 221 -5.20 -9.92 11.06
N LYS A 222 -5.74 -10.16 12.26
CA LYS A 222 -7.20 -10.31 12.47
C LYS A 222 -7.94 -9.01 12.16
N LEU A 223 -7.39 -7.88 12.62
CA LEU A 223 -7.95 -6.56 12.33
C LEU A 223 -8.00 -6.29 10.83
N TRP A 224 -6.94 -6.64 10.09
CA TRP A 224 -6.94 -6.48 8.64
C TRP A 224 -8.01 -7.35 7.98
N ILE A 225 -8.19 -8.61 8.40
CA ILE A 225 -9.25 -9.49 7.88
C ILE A 225 -10.64 -8.91 8.13
N ILE A 226 -10.90 -8.37 9.32
CA ILE A 226 -12.19 -7.72 9.65
C ILE A 226 -12.43 -6.53 8.71
N PHE A 227 -11.41 -5.71 8.48
CA PHE A 227 -11.51 -4.58 7.55
C PHE A 227 -11.74 -5.05 6.11
N LEU A 228 -11.07 -6.11 5.65
CA LEU A 228 -11.29 -6.69 4.30
C LEU A 228 -12.73 -7.16 4.11
N PHE A 229 -13.30 -7.86 5.09
CA PHE A 229 -14.71 -8.28 5.06
C PHE A 229 -15.66 -7.09 5.08
N ALA A 230 -15.37 -6.06 5.89
CA ALA A 230 -16.16 -4.85 5.92
C ALA A 230 -16.13 -4.11 4.58
N VAL A 231 -14.96 -3.98 3.93
CA VAL A 231 -14.86 -3.43 2.56
C VAL A 231 -15.73 -4.23 1.60
N GLY A 232 -15.63 -5.55 1.63
CA GLY A 232 -16.49 -6.43 0.83
C GLY A 232 -17.98 -6.12 1.03
N LEU A 233 -18.46 -6.17 2.28
CA LEU A 233 -19.87 -5.95 2.60
C LEU A 233 -20.40 -4.58 2.13
N THR A 234 -19.58 -3.53 2.20
CA THR A 234 -20.00 -2.21 1.70
C THR A 234 -20.25 -2.17 0.20
N LEU A 235 -19.62 -3.04 -0.60
CA LEU A 235 -19.85 -3.10 -2.05
C LEU A 235 -21.25 -3.58 -2.40
N LEU A 236 -21.91 -4.34 -1.51
CA LEU A 236 -23.28 -4.79 -1.71
C LEU A 236 -24.30 -3.64 -1.66
N ILE A 237 -23.92 -2.45 -1.19
CA ILE A 237 -24.79 -1.27 -1.20
C ILE A 237 -25.08 -0.82 -2.64
N VAL A 238 -24.08 -0.89 -3.53
CA VAL A 238 -24.15 -0.28 -4.86
C VAL A 238 -25.24 -0.92 -5.75
N PRO A 239 -25.38 -2.25 -5.84
CA PRO A 239 -26.47 -2.89 -6.60
C PRO A 239 -27.89 -2.47 -6.20
N PHE A 240 -28.11 -2.11 -4.94
CA PHE A 240 -29.44 -1.66 -4.47
C PHE A 240 -29.61 -0.14 -4.50
N SER A 241 -28.64 0.57 -5.06
CA SER A 241 -28.59 2.03 -5.02
C SER A 241 -29.41 2.65 -6.14
N THR A 242 -30.51 3.32 -5.79
CA THR A 242 -31.39 4.04 -6.73
C THR A 242 -31.32 5.56 -6.61
N LYS A 243 -30.62 6.06 -5.59
CA LYS A 243 -30.63 7.46 -5.15
C LYS A 243 -29.27 7.85 -4.61
N LEU A 244 -28.94 9.13 -4.69
CA LEU A 244 -27.66 9.70 -4.26
C LEU A 244 -27.24 9.29 -2.85
N TYR A 245 -28.16 9.25 -1.88
CA TYR A 245 -27.80 8.92 -0.50
C TYR A 245 -27.20 7.52 -0.34
N HIS A 246 -27.55 6.56 -1.21
CA HIS A 246 -26.94 5.23 -1.17
C HIS A 246 -25.46 5.27 -1.58
N PHE A 247 -25.13 6.08 -2.59
CA PHE A 247 -23.75 6.29 -3.03
C PHE A 247 -22.94 7.09 -2.00
N ILE A 248 -23.55 8.06 -1.32
CA ILE A 248 -22.92 8.75 -0.19
C ILE A 248 -22.65 7.76 0.95
N MET A 249 -23.62 6.91 1.31
CA MET A 249 -23.45 5.87 2.33
C MET A 249 -22.33 4.89 1.94
N PHE A 250 -22.28 4.48 0.68
CA PHE A 250 -21.18 3.70 0.13
C PHE A 250 -19.83 4.42 0.31
N GLY A 251 -19.70 5.67 -0.13
CA GLY A 251 -18.46 6.42 -0.01
C GLY A 251 -17.99 6.61 1.43
N LEU A 252 -18.93 6.82 2.36
CA LEU A 252 -18.63 6.94 3.79
C LEU A 252 -18.03 5.66 4.36
N LEU A 253 -18.75 4.54 4.17
CA LEU A 253 -18.37 3.26 4.75
C LEU A 253 -17.18 2.64 4.04
N ASN A 254 -17.23 2.58 2.70
CA ASN A 254 -16.16 1.99 1.89
C ASN A 254 -14.87 2.79 2.06
N GLY A 255 -14.91 4.13 2.00
CA GLY A 255 -13.75 4.98 2.22
C GLY A 255 -13.06 4.71 3.57
N PHE A 256 -13.82 4.57 4.65
CA PHE A 256 -13.29 4.27 5.98
C PHE A 256 -12.60 2.90 6.04
N PHE A 257 -13.30 1.83 5.67
CA PHE A 257 -12.75 0.47 5.77
C PHE A 257 -11.61 0.24 4.76
N GLN A 258 -11.69 0.84 3.57
CA GLN A 258 -10.67 0.74 2.55
C GLN A 258 -9.40 1.50 2.98
N GLY A 259 -9.55 2.68 3.59
CA GLY A 259 -8.45 3.45 4.17
C GLY A 259 -7.68 2.65 5.22
N GLY A 260 -8.39 2.02 6.17
CA GLY A 260 -7.75 1.16 7.16
C GLY A 260 -7.05 -0.05 6.54
N SER A 261 -7.66 -0.67 5.52
CA SER A 261 -7.10 -1.84 4.82
C SER A 261 -5.76 -1.55 4.13
N LEU A 262 -5.58 -0.34 3.58
CA LEU A 262 -4.32 0.10 2.96
C LEU A 262 -3.14 0.15 3.95
N ILE A 263 -3.40 0.50 5.22
CA ILE A 263 -2.39 0.44 6.28
C ILE A 263 -2.22 -1.00 6.79
N GLY A 264 -3.32 -1.76 6.91
CA GLY A 264 -3.29 -3.17 7.31
C GLY A 264 -2.34 -4.00 6.46
N PHE A 265 -2.34 -3.78 5.14
CA PHE A 265 -1.39 -4.36 4.20
C PHE A 265 0.08 -4.15 4.61
N ASN A 266 0.48 -2.91 4.90
CA ASN A 266 1.86 -2.55 5.24
C ASN A 266 2.30 -3.07 6.62
N LEU A 267 1.39 -3.01 7.60
CA LEU A 267 1.66 -3.46 8.97
C LEU A 267 1.70 -5.00 9.08
N CYS A 268 0.83 -5.70 8.36
CA CYS A 268 0.87 -7.17 8.30
C CYS A 268 2.19 -7.66 7.70
N LEU A 269 2.70 -6.99 6.67
CA LEU A 269 4.01 -7.33 6.08
C LEU A 269 5.15 -7.17 7.08
N LYS A 270 5.12 -6.09 7.87
CA LYS A 270 6.12 -5.83 8.91
C LYS A 270 6.10 -6.89 10.02
N ASN A 271 4.92 -7.47 10.30
CA ASN A 271 4.80 -8.58 11.24
C ASN A 271 5.29 -9.91 10.67
N LEU A 272 5.35 -10.05 9.35
CA LEU A 272 5.70 -11.28 8.65
C LEU A 272 7.20 -11.36 8.32
N LEU A 273 7.81 -10.21 8.02
CA LEU A 273 9.22 -10.11 7.66
C LEU A 273 10.01 -9.37 8.73
N GLU A 274 11.23 -9.84 8.96
CA GLU A 274 12.21 -9.06 9.74
C GLU A 274 12.53 -7.74 9.01
N LEU A 275 12.88 -6.71 9.77
CA LEU A 275 13.15 -5.36 9.26
C LEU A 275 14.17 -5.36 8.10
N LYS A 276 15.17 -6.26 8.14
CA LYS A 276 16.17 -6.44 7.09
C LYS A 276 15.58 -6.79 5.72
N TYR A 277 14.49 -7.56 5.67
CA TYR A 277 13.87 -8.01 4.43
C TYR A 277 12.63 -7.19 4.04
N TYR A 278 12.21 -6.24 4.88
CA TYR A 278 10.97 -5.48 4.70
C TYR A 278 10.94 -4.72 3.36
N GLY A 279 12.01 -4.01 2.99
CA GLY A 279 12.06 -3.25 1.72
C GLY A 279 11.90 -4.14 0.49
N ARG A 280 12.63 -5.26 0.44
CA ARG A 280 12.51 -6.26 -0.65
C ARG A 280 11.11 -6.88 -0.68
N GLY A 281 10.59 -7.29 0.48
CA GLY A 281 9.24 -7.85 0.60
C GLY A 281 8.14 -6.87 0.18
N LEU A 282 8.28 -5.59 0.52
CA LEU A 282 7.33 -4.54 0.16
C LEU A 282 7.33 -4.31 -1.35
N SER A 283 8.51 -4.26 -1.98
CA SER A 283 8.62 -4.13 -3.44
C SER A 283 8.01 -5.33 -4.19
N LEU A 284 8.18 -6.55 -3.65
CA LEU A 284 7.54 -7.75 -4.17
C LEU A 284 6.02 -7.69 -4.01
N ALA A 285 5.55 -7.22 -2.86
CA ALA A 285 4.13 -7.08 -2.57
C ALA A 285 3.48 -6.05 -3.49
N LEU A 286 4.09 -4.88 -3.67
CA LEU A 286 3.65 -3.86 -4.63
C LEU A 286 3.68 -4.39 -6.08
N SER A 287 4.63 -5.24 -6.43
CA SER A 287 4.66 -5.86 -7.76
C SER A 287 3.46 -6.80 -7.96
N MET A 288 3.13 -7.61 -6.95
CA MET A 288 1.95 -8.47 -6.99
C MET A 288 0.64 -7.67 -7.04
N GLN A 289 0.57 -6.48 -6.42
CA GLN A 289 -0.59 -5.59 -6.58
C GLN A 289 -0.81 -5.19 -8.05
N GLY A 290 0.27 -5.01 -8.82
CA GLY A 290 0.17 -4.75 -10.26
C GLY A 290 -0.55 -5.85 -11.03
N VAL A 291 -0.33 -7.11 -10.65
CA VAL A 291 -1.04 -8.27 -11.25
C VAL A 291 -2.53 -8.21 -10.92
N GLY A 292 -2.88 -7.90 -9.67
CA GLY A 292 -4.28 -7.75 -9.24
C GLY A 292 -5.02 -6.66 -10.00
N GLY A 293 -4.42 -5.48 -10.15
CA GLY A 293 -5.02 -4.37 -10.89
C GLY A 293 -5.19 -4.65 -12.39
N LEU A 294 -4.25 -5.36 -13.01
CA LEU A 294 -4.30 -5.71 -14.43
C LEU A 294 -5.39 -6.75 -14.73
N ILE A 295 -5.61 -7.70 -13.83
CA ILE A 295 -6.54 -8.83 -14.05
C ILE A 295 -7.95 -8.50 -13.55
N GLY A 296 -8.08 -7.76 -12.44
CA GLY A 296 -9.37 -7.53 -11.79
C GLY A 296 -10.37 -6.80 -12.68
N THR A 297 -9.97 -5.68 -13.29
CA THR A 297 -10.89 -4.83 -14.07
C THR A 297 -11.32 -5.47 -15.41
N PRO A 298 -10.45 -6.15 -16.19
CA PRO A 298 -10.92 -6.83 -17.41
C PRO A 298 -11.83 -8.03 -17.12
N ILE A 299 -11.59 -8.79 -16.05
CA ILE A 299 -12.50 -9.88 -15.68
C ILE A 299 -13.87 -9.32 -15.30
N ALA A 300 -13.90 -8.26 -14.48
CA ALA A 300 -15.14 -7.57 -14.14
C ALA A 300 -15.88 -7.07 -15.40
N ALA A 301 -15.17 -6.43 -16.33
CA ALA A 301 -15.74 -5.94 -17.59
C ALA A 301 -16.30 -7.10 -18.45
N PHE A 302 -15.60 -8.24 -18.50
CA PHE A 302 -16.08 -9.43 -19.21
C PHE A 302 -17.36 -9.99 -18.59
N LEU A 303 -17.41 -10.09 -17.25
CA LEU A 303 -18.59 -10.54 -16.51
C LEU A 303 -19.79 -9.60 -16.73
N GLN A 304 -19.55 -8.29 -16.72
CA GLN A 304 -20.57 -7.29 -17.01
C GLN A 304 -21.15 -7.46 -18.41
N LYS A 305 -20.28 -7.62 -19.43
CA LYS A 305 -20.70 -7.84 -20.81
C LYS A 305 -21.43 -9.16 -21.02
N ALA A 306 -21.01 -10.23 -20.36
CA ALA A 306 -21.64 -11.55 -20.48
C ALA A 306 -23.01 -11.62 -19.77
N SER A 307 -23.16 -10.94 -18.64
CA SER A 307 -24.39 -10.92 -17.85
C SER A 307 -25.41 -9.90 -18.35
N GLY A 308 -24.94 -8.78 -18.93
CA GLY A 308 -25.78 -7.63 -19.26
C GLY A 308 -26.23 -6.81 -18.04
N ASN A 309 -25.86 -7.21 -16.82
CA ASN A 309 -26.14 -6.49 -15.58
C ASN A 309 -24.86 -5.86 -14.99
N GLY A 310 -24.88 -4.55 -14.74
CA GLY A 310 -23.81 -3.80 -14.06
C GLY A 310 -23.50 -4.27 -12.64
N ASP A 311 -24.51 -4.79 -11.93
CA ASP A 311 -24.40 -5.19 -10.52
C ASP A 311 -23.43 -6.36 -10.30
N ILE A 312 -23.26 -7.21 -11.32
CA ILE A 312 -22.41 -8.39 -11.23
C ILE A 312 -20.96 -8.03 -10.91
N VAL A 313 -20.54 -6.83 -11.29
CA VAL A 313 -19.20 -6.29 -11.05
C VAL A 313 -18.94 -6.12 -9.54
N TYR A 314 -19.92 -5.60 -8.81
CA TYR A 314 -19.83 -5.40 -7.37
C TYR A 314 -19.99 -6.70 -6.59
N LEU A 315 -20.83 -7.62 -7.07
CA LEU A 315 -20.93 -8.98 -6.51
C LEU A 315 -19.61 -9.74 -6.67
N PHE A 316 -18.97 -9.64 -7.84
CA PHE A 316 -17.65 -10.21 -8.09
C PHE A 316 -16.58 -9.61 -7.16
N ALA A 317 -16.54 -8.28 -7.04
CA ALA A 317 -15.62 -7.60 -6.12
C ALA A 317 -15.87 -8.02 -4.66
N PHE A 318 -17.13 -8.11 -4.22
CA PHE A 318 -17.50 -8.64 -2.91
C PHE A 318 -16.93 -10.05 -2.67
N SER A 319 -17.14 -10.98 -3.61
CA SER A 319 -16.62 -12.34 -3.50
C SER A 319 -15.09 -12.37 -3.41
N ILE A 320 -14.39 -11.51 -4.16
CA ILE A 320 -12.93 -11.37 -4.08
C ILE A 320 -12.49 -10.92 -2.68
N PHE A 321 -13.14 -9.92 -2.10
CA PHE A 321 -12.79 -9.42 -0.77
C PHE A 321 -13.03 -10.48 0.32
N ILE A 322 -14.14 -11.21 0.27
CA ILE A 322 -14.41 -12.31 1.18
C ILE A 322 -13.38 -13.43 1.02
N LEU A 323 -13.06 -13.82 -0.21
CA LEU A 323 -12.03 -14.82 -0.47
C LEU A 323 -10.66 -14.37 0.06
N SER A 324 -10.31 -13.10 -0.12
CA SER A 324 -9.01 -12.53 0.32
C SER A 324 -8.81 -12.64 1.84
N GLY A 325 -9.87 -12.40 2.62
CA GLY A 325 -9.83 -12.51 4.09
C GLY A 325 -9.83 -13.96 4.57
N ILE A 326 -10.60 -14.84 3.92
CA ILE A 326 -10.64 -16.28 4.24
C ILE A 326 -9.25 -16.92 4.08
N ILE A 327 -8.55 -16.60 2.99
CA ILE A 327 -7.19 -17.12 2.73
C ILE A 327 -6.21 -16.74 3.85
N LEU A 328 -6.42 -15.59 4.50
CA LEU A 328 -5.55 -15.09 5.55
C LEU A 328 -5.94 -15.60 6.97
N LEU A 329 -7.13 -16.19 7.15
CA LEU A 329 -7.61 -16.69 8.45
C LEU A 329 -6.66 -17.69 9.14
N PRO A 330 -6.05 -18.67 8.45
CA PRO A 330 -5.12 -19.61 9.10
C PRO A 330 -3.91 -18.92 9.74
N PHE A 331 -3.53 -17.75 9.19
CA PHE A 331 -2.41 -16.94 9.66
C PHE A 331 -2.80 -15.89 10.71
N SER A 332 -4.08 -15.83 11.09
CA SER A 332 -4.60 -14.87 12.07
C SER A 332 -4.24 -15.20 13.52
N LYS A 333 -3.56 -16.33 13.79
CA LYS A 333 -3.14 -16.71 15.14
C LYS A 333 -2.17 -15.66 15.70
N PRO A 334 -2.39 -15.17 16.94
CA PRO A 334 -1.52 -14.16 17.52
C PRO A 334 -0.10 -14.68 17.56
N ARG A 335 0.84 -13.88 17.03
CA ARG A 335 2.27 -14.12 17.25
C ARG A 335 2.50 -13.99 18.76
N LYS A 336 3.07 -15.02 19.38
CA LYS A 336 3.56 -14.90 20.76
C LYS A 336 4.60 -13.79 20.76
N GLU A 337 4.35 -12.72 21.50
CA GLU A 337 5.37 -11.69 21.72
C GLU A 337 6.50 -12.32 22.53
N THR A 338 7.64 -12.53 21.89
CA THR A 338 8.89 -12.81 22.60
C THR A 338 9.35 -11.48 23.17
N ARG A 339 8.98 -11.18 24.42
CA ARG A 339 9.49 -9.98 25.09
C ARG A 339 10.93 -10.28 25.49
N THR A 340 11.87 -9.51 24.97
CA THR A 340 13.25 -9.53 25.45
C THR A 340 13.34 -8.44 26.51
N ASP A 341 13.16 -8.83 27.77
CA ASP A 341 13.33 -7.91 28.88
C ASP A 341 14.84 -7.79 29.15
N ILE A 342 15.35 -6.55 29.06
CA ILE A 342 16.74 -6.23 29.42
C ILE A 342 16.72 -5.87 30.90
N GLU A 343 17.07 -6.83 31.76
CA GLU A 343 17.28 -6.57 33.19
C GLU A 343 18.75 -6.18 33.41
N ILE A 344 18.97 -4.97 33.94
CA ILE A 344 20.29 -4.52 34.39
C ILE A 344 20.41 -4.88 35.86
N ALA A 345 21.19 -5.91 36.19
CA ALA A 345 21.48 -6.28 37.57
C ALA A 345 22.73 -5.53 38.04
N VAL A 346 22.57 -4.67 39.05
CA VAL A 346 23.68 -3.97 39.70
C VAL A 346 24.01 -4.71 40.99
N SER A 347 25.19 -5.35 41.05
CA SER A 347 25.75 -5.92 42.29
C SER A 347 26.81 -4.96 42.83
N GLN A 348 26.97 -4.88 44.17
CA GLN A 348 27.80 -3.90 44.87
C GLN A 348 29.27 -3.85 44.41
N ASN A 349 29.78 -4.88 43.72
CA ASN A 349 31.14 -4.91 43.15
C ASN A 349 31.22 -5.33 41.67
N ASN A 350 30.10 -5.50 40.94
CA ASN A 350 30.12 -5.93 39.53
C ASN A 350 28.88 -5.46 38.75
N PHE A 351 29.09 -4.82 37.60
CA PHE A 351 28.03 -4.54 36.62
C PHE A 351 27.88 -5.73 35.67
N LYS A 352 26.70 -6.38 35.68
CA LYS A 352 26.37 -7.43 34.71
C LYS A 352 25.08 -7.07 33.98
N VAL A 353 25.17 -6.89 32.66
CA VAL A 353 24.01 -6.66 31.79
C VAL A 353 23.59 -8.00 31.19
N TYR A 354 22.37 -8.43 31.50
CA TYR A 354 21.77 -9.64 30.96
C TYR A 354 20.62 -9.28 30.02
N THR A 355 20.58 -9.90 28.85
CA THR A 355 19.33 -9.94 28.06
C THR A 355 18.61 -11.23 28.39
N ARG A 356 17.39 -11.13 28.91
CA ARG A 356 16.56 -12.30 29.24
C ARG A 356 15.51 -12.46 28.17
N ARG A 357 15.47 -13.64 27.53
CA ARG A 357 14.42 -13.98 26.56
C ARG A 357 13.22 -14.52 27.32
N VAL A 358 12.11 -13.79 27.33
CA VAL A 358 10.86 -14.23 27.96
C VAL A 358 9.94 -14.78 26.88
N GLU A 359 9.73 -16.11 26.91
CA GLU A 359 8.65 -16.75 26.15
C GLU A 359 7.45 -16.98 27.07
N GLN A 360 6.36 -16.25 26.86
CA GLN A 360 5.11 -16.53 27.55
C GLN A 360 4.48 -17.83 27.01
N SER A 361 4.39 -18.85 27.87
CA SER A 361 3.66 -20.09 27.63
C SER A 361 2.19 -19.97 28.08
N LYS A 362 1.32 -20.82 27.53
CA LYS A 362 -0.16 -20.77 27.63
C LYS A 362 -0.76 -20.81 29.05
N ASN A 363 0.05 -21.04 30.09
CA ASN A 363 -0.41 -21.29 31.46
C ASN A 363 -0.01 -20.21 32.47
N ASN A 364 0.28 -18.96 32.06
CA ASN A 364 0.84 -17.91 32.94
C ASN A 364 2.18 -18.28 33.62
N GLU A 365 2.80 -19.40 33.25
CA GLU A 365 4.17 -19.71 33.64
C GLU A 365 5.14 -19.01 32.68
N ILE A 366 5.96 -18.14 33.25
CA ILE A 366 7.09 -17.50 32.59
C ILE A 366 8.18 -18.57 32.43
N VAL A 367 8.42 -19.01 31.20
CA VAL A 367 9.51 -19.95 30.90
C VAL A 367 10.73 -19.11 30.51
N TYR A 368 11.77 -19.16 31.34
CA TYR A 368 13.03 -18.44 31.12
C TYR A 368 13.94 -19.27 30.21
N GLU A 369 14.24 -18.74 29.02
CA GLU A 369 15.06 -19.44 28.03
C GLU A 369 16.42 -18.73 27.86
N ARG A 370 17.39 -19.15 28.69
CA ARG A 370 18.81 -18.75 28.72
C ARG A 370 19.15 -17.30 29.09
N ASP A 371 20.12 -17.19 30.00
CA ASP A 371 20.89 -15.96 30.22
C ASP A 371 22.01 -15.87 29.16
N MET A 372 22.05 -14.79 28.37
CA MET A 372 23.21 -14.45 27.54
C MET A 372 23.93 -13.24 28.16
N ASN A 373 25.18 -13.44 28.58
CA ASN A 373 26.04 -12.37 29.08
C ASN A 373 26.49 -11.48 27.91
N LEU A 374 26.20 -10.17 27.97
CA LEU A 374 26.61 -9.23 26.93
C LEU A 374 27.94 -8.55 27.26
N PHE A 375 28.18 -8.15 28.51
CA PHE A 375 29.42 -7.52 28.96
C PHE A 375 29.63 -7.72 30.48
N GLU A 376 30.86 -8.06 30.89
CA GLU A 376 31.32 -7.98 32.29
C GLU A 376 32.32 -6.84 32.40
N PHE A 377 32.06 -5.88 33.29
CA PHE A 377 33.03 -4.87 33.70
C PHE A 377 33.35 -5.09 35.18
N ASN A 378 34.61 -5.43 35.46
CA ASN A 378 35.17 -5.37 36.81
C ASN A 378 35.60 -3.92 37.08
N ILE A 379 35.19 -3.35 38.21
CA ILE A 379 35.67 -2.05 38.70
C ILE A 379 36.95 -2.27 39.51
#